data_AF-A0A9E4VPU1-F1
#
_entry.id   AF-A0A9E4VPU1-F1
#
_cell.length_a   1.000
_cell.length_b   1.000
_cell.length_c   1.000
_cell.angle_alpha   90.00
_cell.angle_beta   90.00
_cell.angle_gamma   90.00
#
_symmetry.space_group_name_H-M   'P 1'
#
loop_
_entity.id
_entity.type
_entity.pdbx_description
1 polymer ?
#
loop_
_entity_poly.entity_id
_entity_poly.type
_entity_poly.pdbx_seq_one_letter_code
_entity_poly.pdbx_strand_id
1 'polypeptide(L)'
;TFMAVGAIDDCSDLTITVVSHLGPDPTGSETDPATTDGEICIVEEPAPERRWGDGDCSGEVNPIDSLKVLRSDAGLPVSQTGDCPVIGSNVTVDGTARLWNDVDCSGAVNPVDSLKTLRHDAGLSVSQAEGCPGVATSVTVSS
;
A
#
# COMPACT_ATOMS: atom_id res chain seq x y z
N THR A 1 -24.22 -13.98 6.83
CA THR A 1 -22.80 -13.64 6.58
C THR A 1 -22.03 -14.91 6.39
N PHE A 2 -21.36 -15.06 5.25
CA PHE A 2 -20.41 -16.14 5.03
C PHE A 2 -19.03 -15.64 5.48
N MET A 3 -18.33 -16.42 6.29
CA MET A 3 -16.96 -16.12 6.73
C MET A 3 -16.07 -17.26 6.25
N ALA A 4 -15.18 -16.97 5.31
CA ALA A 4 -14.11 -17.88 4.90
C ALA A 4 -12.82 -17.48 5.63
N VAL A 5 -12.07 -18.47 6.10
CA VAL A 5 -10.72 -18.32 6.65
C VAL A 5 -9.82 -19.28 5.87
N GLY A 6 -8.78 -18.76 5.25
CA GLY A 6 -7.83 -19.53 4.42
C GLY A 6 -6.45 -18.86 4.42
N ALA A 7 -5.47 -19.51 3.83
CA ALA A 7 -4.14 -18.93 3.63
C ALA A 7 -4.13 -18.02 2.38
N ILE A 8 -3.20 -17.06 2.34
CA ILE A 8 -2.93 -16.24 1.15
C ILE A 8 -2.45 -17.16 0.02
N ASP A 9 -2.86 -16.87 -1.21
CA ASP A 9 -2.66 -17.66 -2.44
C ASP A 9 -3.26 -19.07 -2.38
N ASP A 10 -4.15 -19.30 -1.41
CA ASP A 10 -4.95 -20.51 -1.33
C ASP A 10 -6.33 -20.22 -1.90
N CYS A 11 -6.77 -21.14 -2.74
CA CYS A 11 -8.10 -21.12 -3.31
C CYS A 11 -8.87 -22.34 -2.82
N SER A 12 -10.15 -22.16 -2.57
CA SER A 12 -11.02 -23.22 -2.07
C SER A 12 -12.27 -23.33 -2.94
N ASP A 13 -12.62 -24.58 -3.26
CA ASP A 13 -13.85 -24.91 -3.96
C ASP A 13 -15.07 -24.41 -3.16
N LEU A 14 -15.91 -23.60 -3.80
CA LEU A 14 -17.15 -23.13 -3.22
C LEU A 14 -18.28 -24.09 -3.58
N THR A 15 -18.64 -24.97 -2.66
CA THR A 15 -19.82 -25.82 -2.82
C THR A 15 -21.08 -25.07 -2.39
N ILE A 16 -21.97 -24.78 -3.34
CA ILE A 16 -23.31 -24.21 -3.08
C ILE A 16 -24.34 -25.31 -3.21
N THR A 17 -25.00 -25.68 -2.11
CA THR A 17 -26.11 -26.64 -2.14
C THR A 17 -27.44 -25.91 -2.22
N VAL A 18 -28.18 -26.11 -3.31
CA VAL A 18 -29.55 -25.58 -3.44
C VAL A 18 -30.52 -26.52 -2.74
N VAL A 19 -31.07 -26.09 -1.60
CA VAL A 19 -31.95 -26.92 -0.76
C VAL A 19 -33.43 -26.79 -1.15
N SER A 20 -33.79 -25.69 -1.82
CA SER A 20 -35.12 -25.48 -2.42
C SER A 20 -35.08 -24.32 -3.41
N HIS A 21 -35.99 -24.34 -4.37
CA HIS A 21 -36.29 -23.22 -5.26
C HIS A 21 -37.79 -22.88 -5.13
N LEU A 22 -38.15 -21.60 -5.20
CA LEU A 22 -39.53 -21.16 -5.05
C LEU A 22 -40.14 -20.86 -6.44
N GLY A 23 -41.02 -21.74 -6.91
CA GLY A 23 -41.90 -21.48 -8.06
C GLY A 23 -42.36 -22.78 -8.76
N PRO A 24 -43.64 -22.91 -9.17
CA PRO A 24 -44.04 -23.98 -10.06
C PRO A 24 -43.50 -23.70 -11.46
N ASP A 25 -42.79 -24.65 -12.05
CA ASP A 25 -42.43 -24.60 -13.46
C ASP A 25 -43.71 -24.72 -14.32
N PRO A 26 -44.10 -23.70 -15.11
CA PRO A 26 -45.29 -23.77 -15.96
C PRO A 26 -45.14 -24.77 -17.13
N THR A 27 -43.96 -25.34 -17.35
CA THR A 27 -43.64 -26.20 -18.50
C THR A 27 -43.31 -27.66 -18.16
N GLY A 28 -43.23 -28.03 -16.87
CA GLY A 28 -43.02 -29.41 -16.41
C GLY A 28 -41.65 -30.01 -16.78
N SER A 29 -40.68 -29.17 -17.13
CA SER A 29 -39.30 -29.52 -17.41
C SER A 29 -38.44 -28.89 -16.33
N GLU A 30 -38.36 -29.54 -15.16
CA GLU A 30 -37.45 -29.11 -14.10
C GLU A 30 -36.01 -29.08 -14.64
N THR A 31 -35.51 -27.88 -14.94
CA THR A 31 -34.07 -27.68 -15.04
C THR A 31 -33.58 -27.56 -13.61
N ASP A 32 -32.87 -28.58 -13.13
CA ASP A 32 -32.13 -28.50 -11.87
C ASP A 32 -31.37 -27.17 -11.83
N PRO A 33 -31.35 -26.46 -10.69
CA PRO A 33 -30.51 -25.29 -10.55
C PRO A 33 -29.06 -25.72 -10.78
N ALA A 34 -28.49 -25.30 -11.90
CA ALA A 34 -27.12 -25.58 -12.24
C ALA A 34 -26.20 -24.65 -11.43
N THR A 35 -25.31 -25.23 -10.64
CA THR A 35 -24.15 -24.53 -10.11
C THR A 35 -22.99 -24.72 -11.08
N THR A 36 -22.29 -23.64 -11.40
CA THR A 36 -20.94 -23.74 -11.97
C THR A 36 -19.94 -23.79 -10.83
N ASP A 37 -18.84 -24.54 -10.99
CA ASP A 37 -17.76 -24.56 -10.01
C ASP A 37 -17.24 -23.14 -9.80
N GLY A 38 -17.57 -22.57 -8.63
CA GLY A 38 -17.07 -21.30 -8.17
C GLY A 38 -15.90 -21.55 -7.24
N GLU A 39 -14.87 -20.73 -7.35
CA GLU A 39 -13.71 -20.77 -6.46
C GLU A 39 -13.66 -19.46 -5.67
N ILE A 40 -13.27 -19.55 -4.40
CA ILE A 40 -12.91 -18.37 -3.60
C ILE A 40 -11.41 -18.43 -3.36
N CYS A 41 -10.71 -17.39 -3.81
CA CYS A 41 -9.27 -17.23 -3.60
C CYS A 41 -9.01 -16.09 -2.61
N ILE A 42 -8.10 -16.32 -1.67
CA ILE A 42 -7.52 -15.24 -0.88
C ILE A 42 -6.27 -14.79 -1.61
N VAL A 43 -6.35 -13.65 -2.28
CA VAL A 43 -5.20 -13.05 -2.97
C VAL A 43 -4.52 -12.04 -2.06
N GLU A 44 -3.19 -12.00 -2.06
CA GLU A 44 -2.46 -10.87 -1.48
C GLU A 44 -2.71 -9.64 -2.35
N GLU A 45 -3.18 -8.54 -1.75
CA GLU A 45 -3.18 -7.28 -2.47
C GLU A 45 -1.71 -6.84 -2.63
N PRO A 46 -1.24 -6.55 -3.85
CA PRO A 46 0.14 -6.13 -4.04
C PRO A 46 0.39 -4.86 -3.23
N ALA A 47 1.49 -4.87 -2.47
CA ALA A 47 1.88 -3.70 -1.70
C ALA A 47 2.00 -2.47 -2.62
N PRO A 48 1.44 -1.31 -2.21
CA PRO A 48 1.37 -0.14 -3.07
C PRO A 48 2.76 0.35 -3.46
N GLU A 49 2.93 0.67 -4.74
CA GLU A 49 4.09 1.41 -5.22
C GLU A 49 3.98 2.87 -4.81
N ARG A 50 5.05 3.41 -4.22
CA ARG A 50 5.16 4.82 -3.83
C ARG A 50 6.49 5.40 -4.26
N ARG A 51 6.58 6.71 -4.41
CA ARG A 51 7.86 7.39 -4.68
C ARG A 51 8.60 7.63 -3.37
N TRP A 52 9.86 7.24 -3.31
CA TRP A 52 10.66 7.46 -2.11
C TRP A 52 10.87 8.96 -1.85
N GLY A 53 10.40 9.45 -0.70
CA GLY A 53 10.40 10.87 -0.34
C GLY A 53 9.11 11.64 -0.68
N ASP A 54 8.12 10.99 -1.29
CA ASP A 54 6.74 11.51 -1.42
C ASP A 54 6.00 11.23 -0.10
N GLY A 55 6.13 12.18 0.81
CA GLY A 55 5.67 12.05 2.19
C GLY A 55 4.17 12.13 2.34
N ASP A 56 3.47 12.71 1.38
CA ASP A 56 2.01 12.84 1.41
C ASP A 56 1.28 11.96 0.41
N CYS A 57 2.03 11.14 -0.32
CA CYS A 57 1.54 10.19 -1.29
C CYS A 57 0.72 10.87 -2.39
N SER A 58 1.09 12.10 -2.76
CA SER A 58 0.47 12.86 -3.84
C SER A 58 0.85 12.35 -5.23
N GLY A 59 1.90 11.53 -5.30
CA GLY A 59 2.50 11.03 -6.53
C GLY A 59 3.67 11.87 -7.01
N GLU A 60 4.06 12.94 -6.33
CA GLU A 60 5.19 13.80 -6.69
C GLU A 60 6.15 13.95 -5.50
N VAL A 61 7.43 14.18 -5.77
CA VAL A 61 8.42 14.53 -4.73
C VAL A 61 8.80 15.98 -4.94
N ASN A 62 8.29 16.87 -4.09
CA ASN A 62 8.38 18.32 -4.29
C ASN A 62 8.56 19.07 -2.94
N PRO A 63 8.58 20.42 -2.91
CA PRO A 63 8.80 21.17 -1.66
C PRO A 63 7.72 20.97 -0.59
N ILE A 64 6.52 20.48 -0.95
CA ILE A 64 5.46 20.17 0.02
C ILE A 64 5.89 19.02 0.92
N ASP A 65 6.50 17.96 0.37
CA ASP A 65 7.02 16.83 1.14
C ASP A 65 8.10 17.26 2.13
N SER A 66 9.01 18.12 1.67
CA SER A 66 10.05 18.71 2.51
C SER A 66 9.47 19.50 3.68
N LEU A 67 8.46 20.33 3.44
CA LEU A 67 7.76 21.06 4.50
C LEU A 67 7.10 20.10 5.49
N LYS A 68 6.50 19.01 5.01
CA LYS A 68 5.84 18.02 5.86
C LYS A 68 6.83 17.28 6.77
N VAL A 69 8.01 16.95 6.26
CA VAL A 69 9.13 16.44 7.08
C VAL A 69 9.50 17.42 8.20
N LEU A 70 9.73 18.70 7.87
CA LEU A 70 10.09 19.71 8.88
C LEU A 70 8.99 19.94 9.92
N ARG A 71 7.73 19.88 9.50
CA ARG A 71 6.60 19.95 10.43
C ARG A 71 6.59 18.76 11.38
N SER A 72 6.79 17.55 10.85
CA SER A 72 6.84 16.33 11.68
C SER A 72 7.99 16.38 12.67
N ASP A 73 9.19 16.78 12.23
CA ASP A 73 10.37 16.95 13.09
C ASP A 73 10.11 17.95 14.23
N ALA A 74 9.41 19.05 13.92
CA ALA A 74 9.00 20.04 14.91
C ALA A 74 7.80 19.61 15.80
N GLY A 75 7.29 18.38 15.67
CA GLY A 75 6.12 17.88 16.40
C GLY A 75 4.80 18.56 16.02
N LEU A 76 4.75 19.18 14.83
CA LEU A 76 3.56 19.84 14.30
C LEU A 76 2.70 18.86 13.49
N PRO A 77 1.37 19.06 13.45
CA PRO A 77 0.48 18.19 12.69
C PRO A 77 0.77 18.26 11.18
N VAL A 78 0.70 17.11 10.52
CA VAL A 78 0.89 16.94 9.07
C VAL A 78 -0.38 16.34 8.48
N SER A 79 -0.84 16.87 7.35
CA SER A 79 -1.90 16.25 6.55
C SER A 79 -1.28 15.37 5.46
N GLN A 80 -1.79 14.15 5.29
CA GLN A 80 -1.39 13.20 4.26
C GLN A 80 -2.63 12.66 3.55
N THR A 81 -2.45 12.14 2.34
CA THR A 81 -3.56 11.71 1.49
C THR A 81 -3.85 10.21 1.67
N GLY A 82 -5.10 9.84 1.95
CA GLY A 82 -5.52 8.43 2.02
C GLY A 82 -4.70 7.59 3.00
N ASP A 83 -4.37 6.35 2.58
CA ASP A 83 -3.61 5.36 3.37
C ASP A 83 -2.08 5.57 3.31
N CYS A 84 -1.63 6.83 3.26
CA CYS A 84 -0.21 7.16 3.26
C CYS A 84 0.41 6.80 4.62
N PRO A 85 1.57 6.12 4.68
CA PRO A 85 2.24 5.84 5.94
C PRO A 85 2.55 7.14 6.69
N VAL A 86 2.40 7.13 8.02
CA VAL A 86 2.68 8.31 8.84
C VAL A 86 4.17 8.63 8.75
N ILE A 87 4.53 9.90 8.55
CA ILE A 87 5.95 10.31 8.54
C ILE A 87 6.64 9.85 9.83
N GLY A 88 7.75 9.13 9.69
CA GLY A 88 8.50 8.54 10.81
C GLY A 88 7.95 7.19 11.32
N SER A 89 6.88 6.63 10.76
CA SER A 89 6.44 5.27 11.10
C SER A 89 7.35 4.21 10.46
N ASN A 90 7.45 3.06 11.11
CA ASN A 90 8.09 1.90 10.52
C ASN A 90 7.30 1.42 9.30
N VAL A 91 8.02 1.15 8.21
CA VAL A 91 7.51 0.57 6.96
C VAL A 91 8.51 -0.46 6.46
N THR A 92 8.05 -1.39 5.63
CA THR A 92 8.90 -2.27 4.83
C THR A 92 8.98 -1.71 3.42
N VAL A 93 10.19 -1.39 2.97
CA VAL A 93 10.50 -0.82 1.67
C VAL A 93 11.37 -1.80 0.92
N ASP A 94 10.84 -2.41 -0.14
CA ASP A 94 11.49 -3.46 -0.92
C ASP A 94 12.06 -4.58 -0.03
N GLY A 95 11.26 -5.02 0.96
CA GLY A 95 11.64 -6.05 1.92
C GLY A 95 12.57 -5.61 3.06
N THR A 96 12.96 -4.32 3.11
CA THR A 96 13.83 -3.77 4.17
C THR A 96 13.06 -2.84 5.10
N ALA A 97 13.19 -3.02 6.41
CA ALA A 97 12.58 -2.13 7.39
C ALA A 97 13.24 -0.73 7.36
N ARG A 98 12.41 0.32 7.29
CA ARG A 98 12.82 1.74 7.24
C ARG A 98 11.80 2.63 7.96
N LEU A 99 12.15 3.88 8.20
CA LEU A 99 11.21 4.91 8.60
C LEU A 99 10.66 5.62 7.36
N TRP A 100 9.35 5.87 7.32
CA TRP A 100 8.75 6.64 6.23
C TRP A 100 9.30 8.06 6.23
N ASN A 101 9.77 8.53 5.07
CA ASN A 101 10.43 9.83 4.87
C ASN A 101 11.81 10.04 5.53
N ASP A 102 12.47 8.98 5.99
CA ASP A 102 13.92 8.97 6.27
C ASP A 102 14.65 8.70 4.94
N VAL A 103 14.69 9.71 4.07
CA VAL A 103 15.10 9.55 2.66
C VAL A 103 16.57 9.22 2.52
N ASP A 104 17.39 9.42 3.55
CA ASP A 104 18.78 9.00 3.57
C ASP A 104 19.10 7.78 4.41
N CYS A 105 18.06 7.16 4.98
CA CYS A 105 18.15 5.91 5.71
C CYS A 105 19.09 6.02 6.93
N SER A 106 19.13 7.20 7.57
CA SER A 106 19.94 7.47 8.75
C SER A 106 19.37 6.87 10.04
N GLY A 107 18.11 6.42 10.00
CA GLY A 107 17.35 5.93 11.16
C GLY A 107 16.59 7.03 11.90
N ALA A 108 16.52 8.24 11.35
CA ALA A 108 15.78 9.34 11.95
C ALA A 108 15.24 10.30 10.88
N VAL A 109 13.94 10.62 10.95
CA VAL A 109 13.34 11.65 10.09
C VAL A 109 13.62 13.03 10.67
N ASN A 110 14.41 13.84 9.96
CA ASN A 110 14.93 15.12 10.47
C ASN A 110 15.14 16.15 9.33
N PRO A 111 15.65 17.37 9.61
CA PRO A 111 15.85 18.39 8.58
C PRO A 111 16.80 18.01 7.43
N VAL A 112 17.69 17.02 7.62
CA VAL A 112 18.56 16.50 6.56
C VAL A 112 17.73 15.83 5.46
N ASP A 113 16.67 15.09 5.81
CA ASP A 113 15.77 14.47 4.85
C ASP A 113 15.04 15.51 4.01
N SER A 114 14.50 16.52 4.69
CA SER A 114 13.86 17.68 4.06
C SER A 114 14.78 18.39 3.06
N LEU A 115 16.05 18.59 3.43
CA LEU A 115 17.04 19.20 2.52
C LEU A 115 17.31 18.31 1.31
N LYS A 116 17.37 16.98 1.48
CA LYS A 116 17.61 16.05 0.37
C LYS A 116 16.44 16.02 -0.61
N THR A 117 15.21 16.08 -0.12
CA THR A 117 14.02 16.27 -0.96
C THR A 117 14.09 17.57 -1.76
N LEU A 118 14.45 18.70 -1.14
CA LEU A 118 14.58 19.99 -1.85
C LEU A 118 15.72 19.99 -2.87
N ARG A 119 16.83 19.30 -2.57
CA ARG A 119 17.92 19.14 -3.53
C ARG A 119 17.46 18.38 -4.77
N HIS A 120 16.71 17.29 -4.58
CA HIS A 120 16.13 16.53 -5.69
C HIS A 120 15.20 17.41 -6.54
N ASP A 121 14.26 18.12 -5.91
CA ASP A 121 13.33 19.04 -6.60
C ASP A 121 14.07 20.11 -7.42
N ALA A 122 15.16 20.66 -6.87
CA ALA A 122 16.02 21.63 -7.55
C ALA A 122 16.93 21.03 -8.64
N GLY A 123 16.84 19.72 -8.93
CA GLY A 123 17.70 19.03 -9.90
C GLY A 123 19.16 18.89 -9.44
N LEU A 124 19.43 19.03 -8.14
CA LEU A 124 20.75 18.87 -7.56
C LEU A 124 20.99 17.40 -7.17
N SER A 125 22.26 16.99 -7.19
CA SER A 125 22.64 15.65 -6.76
C SER A 125 22.30 15.40 -5.28
N VAL A 126 21.83 14.20 -4.99
CA VAL A 126 21.53 13.73 -3.63
C VAL A 126 22.40 12.51 -3.34
N SER A 127 23.06 12.49 -2.18
CA SER A 127 23.85 11.36 -1.70
C SER A 127 23.13 10.68 -0.54
N GLN A 128 23.00 9.36 -0.60
CA GLN A 128 22.33 8.53 0.40
C GLN A 128 23.25 7.39 0.83
N ALA A 129 22.93 6.73 1.95
CA ALA A 129 23.63 5.54 2.38
C ALA A 129 23.51 4.42 1.33
N GLU A 130 24.50 3.52 1.30
CA GLU A 130 24.46 2.34 0.42
C GLU A 130 23.20 1.50 0.71
N GLY A 131 22.52 1.08 -0.36
CA GLY A 131 21.26 0.33 -0.26
C GLY A 131 20.04 1.17 0.15
N CYS A 132 20.16 2.49 0.29
CA CYS A 132 19.01 3.38 0.43
C CYS A 132 18.40 3.69 -0.95
N PRO A 133 17.05 3.66 -1.12
CA PRO A 133 16.43 3.98 -2.40
C PRO A 133 16.73 5.40 -2.84
N GLY A 134 16.92 5.62 -4.15
CA GLY A 134 17.09 6.97 -4.70
C GLY A 134 15.84 7.83 -4.46
N VAL A 135 16.00 9.11 -4.11
CA VAL A 135 14.86 10.04 -4.01
C VAL A 135 14.04 10.02 -5.32
N ALA A 136 12.72 9.97 -5.18
CA ALA A 136 11.71 9.80 -6.24
C ALA A 136 11.72 8.47 -7.00
N THR A 137 12.52 7.50 -6.60
CA THR A 137 12.45 6.13 -7.14
C THR A 137 11.17 5.45 -6.67
N SER A 138 10.52 4.70 -7.54
CA SER A 138 9.39 3.83 -7.15
C SER A 138 9.89 2.71 -6.24
N VAL A 139 9.21 2.53 -5.11
CA VAL A 139 9.47 1.47 -4.13
C VAL A 139 8.17 0.79 -3.73
N THR A 140 8.25 -0.49 -3.40
CA THR A 140 7.12 -1.24 -2.84
C THR A 140 7.06 -1.00 -1.34
N VAL A 141 5.92 -0.52 -0.84
CA VAL A 141 5.76 -0.14 0.57
C VAL A 141 4.65 -0.95 1.23
N SER A 142 5.00 -1.66 2.31
CA SER A 142 4.03 -2.31 3.20
C SER A 142 4.24 -1.87 4.65
N SER A 143 3.16 -1.88 5.43
CA SER A 143 3.11 -1.43 6.83
C SER A 143 2.70 -2.56 7.76
#